data_AF-A0A0G1A5X4-F1
#
_entry.id   AF-A0A0G1A5X4-F1
#
_cell.length_a   1.000
_cell.length_b   1.000
_cell.length_c   1.000
_cell.angle_alpha   90.00
_cell.angle_beta   90.00
_cell.angle_gamma   90.00
#
_symmetry.space_group_name_H-M   'P 1'
#
loop_
_entity.id
_entity.type
_entity.pdbx_description
1 polymer ?
#
loop_
_entity_poly.entity_id
_entity_poly.type
_entity_poly.pdbx_seq_one_letter_code
_entity_poly.pdbx_strand_id
1 'polypeptide(L)'
;QFRDTGKIFQFEGIVVGEPDKRLDNTKLKVRLLPYSEYVLITIGSYQEYFYGDKLKLKGKLQTPKEFEDFNYKNYLRKDKILSVMYEPKIEVIGKSDLLEEVGLPRFYANILEIKEKLRISIYRSLASPQAELLAAMVLGDQSRLSQELKNNFSRTGITHIVAISGMNITIMAEILIFFFGLTLRLGWNRAFYLVLFITVFYVVMIGAPASAVRAGIMAGVLLLAQKTGRLYFAGRALLIAAAIMLIFNPLLLFYDVGFQLSFLAVLGIIYLFPIFDFHLSHFLKNKGSRWFRQILALTLSAQIFTLPILVYNFGSVSLISPLVNVLVVPLLPVILIFGFLGILAGLFGQFLGMMFSFPVFGILSYILEVSRVFGNFAFRFNGRTPRSHRGNAGPTPARSTR
;
A
#
# COMPACT_ATOMS: atom_id res chain seq x y z
N GLN A 1 -21.60 -18.98 3.69
CA GLN A 1 -21.96 -17.86 4.59
C GLN A 1 -22.14 -18.45 5.98
N PHE A 2 -21.14 -18.33 6.85
CA PHE A 2 -21.31 -18.71 8.25
C PHE A 2 -22.19 -17.65 8.92
N ARG A 3 -23.35 -18.08 9.42
CA ARG A 3 -24.20 -17.24 10.26
C ARG A 3 -23.48 -17.00 11.59
N ASP A 4 -23.65 -15.80 12.16
CA ASP A 4 -23.21 -15.43 13.51
C ASP A 4 -23.96 -16.26 14.56
N THR A 5 -23.66 -17.56 14.61
CA THR A 5 -24.36 -18.52 15.46
C THR A 5 -23.89 -18.46 16.90
N GLY A 6 -22.86 -17.66 17.19
CA GLY A 6 -22.22 -17.56 18.51
C GLY A 6 -21.50 -18.84 18.97
N LYS A 7 -21.54 -19.91 18.16
CA LYS A 7 -20.92 -21.21 18.44
C LYS A 7 -19.40 -21.11 18.35
N ILE A 8 -18.73 -21.79 19.28
CA ILE A 8 -17.28 -21.99 19.22
C ILE A 8 -17.03 -23.17 18.30
N PHE A 9 -16.24 -22.94 17.28
CA PHE A 9 -15.81 -23.98 16.36
C PHE A 9 -14.33 -24.28 16.54
N GLN A 10 -13.95 -25.49 16.17
CA GLN A 10 -12.56 -25.93 16.12
C GLN A 10 -12.23 -26.29 14.68
N PHE A 11 -11.18 -25.70 14.13
CA PHE A 11 -10.74 -25.92 12.75
C PHE A 11 -9.22 -26.07 12.69
N GLU A 12 -8.75 -26.74 11.65
CA GLU A 12 -7.36 -26.62 11.23
C GLU A 12 -7.28 -25.60 10.09
N GLY A 13 -6.16 -24.92 9.97
CA GLY A 13 -5.93 -23.99 8.87
C GLY A 13 -4.45 -23.69 8.65
N ILE A 14 -4.15 -23.09 7.50
CA ILE A 14 -2.78 -22.73 7.11
C ILE A 14 -2.70 -21.23 6.89
N VAL A 15 -1.64 -20.60 7.38
CA VAL A 15 -1.36 -19.17 7.13
C VAL A 15 -0.96 -18.98 5.67
N VAL A 16 -1.75 -18.20 4.91
CA VAL A 16 -1.62 -18.08 3.44
C VAL A 16 -1.09 -16.74 2.95
N GLY A 17 -0.74 -15.82 3.85
CA GLY A 17 -0.20 -14.51 3.51
C GLY A 17 0.78 -14.00 4.56
N GLU A 18 1.45 -12.90 4.24
CA GLU A 18 2.29 -12.20 5.23
C GLU A 18 1.44 -11.77 6.44
N PRO A 19 1.84 -12.14 7.67
CA PRO A 19 1.24 -11.61 8.89
C PRO A 19 1.32 -10.08 8.95
N ASP A 20 0.17 -9.40 9.02
CA ASP A 20 0.10 -7.93 9.20
C ASP A 20 0.28 -7.60 10.69
N LYS A 21 1.56 -7.47 11.11
CA LYS A 21 2.00 -7.22 12.50
C LYS A 21 1.87 -5.73 12.84
N ARG A 22 0.73 -5.31 13.38
CA ARG A 22 0.50 -3.92 13.84
C ARG A 22 0.99 -3.75 15.28
N LEU A 23 1.01 -2.50 15.76
CA LEU A 23 1.45 -2.18 17.12
C LEU A 23 0.65 -2.96 18.20
N ASP A 24 -0.68 -2.99 18.08
CA ASP A 24 -1.55 -3.57 19.10
C ASP A 24 -2.04 -4.99 18.78
N ASN A 25 -2.01 -5.36 17.50
CA ASN A 25 -2.55 -6.64 17.03
C ASN A 25 -1.84 -7.15 15.78
N THR A 26 -1.92 -8.46 15.58
CA THR A 26 -1.49 -9.11 14.34
C THR A 26 -2.71 -9.66 13.61
N LYS A 27 -2.79 -9.39 12.31
CA LYS A 27 -3.81 -9.99 11.45
C LYS A 27 -3.23 -11.11 10.60
N LEU A 28 -3.88 -12.26 10.64
CA LEU A 28 -3.48 -13.46 9.90
C LEU A 28 -4.58 -13.84 8.91
N LYS A 29 -4.21 -13.99 7.63
CA LYS A 29 -5.09 -14.61 6.64
C LYS A 29 -4.86 -16.11 6.68
N VAL A 30 -5.86 -16.86 7.12
CA VAL A 30 -5.79 -18.32 7.27
C VAL A 30 -6.79 -18.98 6.34
N ARG A 31 -6.33 -19.97 5.56
CA ARG A 31 -7.22 -20.88 4.82
C ARG A 31 -7.62 -22.01 5.75
N LEU A 32 -8.91 -22.23 5.92
CA LEU A 32 -9.41 -23.35 6.73
C LEU A 32 -9.15 -24.68 6.02
N LEU A 33 -9.16 -25.79 6.75
CA LEU A 33 -9.09 -27.15 6.22
C LEU A 33 -10.30 -27.94 6.73
N PRO A 34 -10.96 -28.78 5.90
CA PRO A 34 -10.68 -29.06 4.48
C PRO A 34 -11.30 -28.02 3.50
N TYR A 35 -11.92 -26.96 4.00
CA TYR A 35 -12.67 -26.00 3.19
C TYR A 35 -11.76 -25.05 2.41
N SER A 36 -12.16 -24.58 1.23
CA SER A 36 -11.38 -23.57 0.49
C SER A 36 -11.67 -22.12 0.90
N GLU A 37 -12.22 -21.93 2.10
CA GLU A 37 -12.60 -20.61 2.63
C GLU A 37 -11.47 -19.96 3.42
N TYR A 38 -11.42 -18.63 3.37
CA TYR A 38 -10.44 -17.83 4.11
C TYR A 38 -11.09 -17.11 5.28
N VAL A 39 -10.39 -17.11 6.41
CA VAL A 39 -10.75 -16.38 7.62
C VAL A 39 -9.64 -15.40 7.95
N LEU A 40 -10.02 -14.19 8.33
CA LEU A 40 -9.10 -13.20 8.84
C LEU A 40 -9.11 -13.24 10.38
N ILE A 41 -7.98 -13.62 10.96
CA ILE A 41 -7.82 -13.76 12.40
C ILE A 41 -7.11 -12.52 12.93
N THR A 42 -7.61 -11.95 14.02
CA THR A 42 -6.95 -10.85 14.75
C THR A 42 -6.56 -11.35 16.14
N ILE A 43 -5.29 -11.26 16.48
CA ILE A 43 -4.69 -11.68 17.75
C ILE A 43 -3.86 -10.55 18.36
N GLY A 44 -3.50 -10.65 19.63
CA GLY A 44 -2.54 -9.74 20.27
C GLY A 44 -1.15 -9.81 19.60
N SER A 45 -0.38 -8.74 19.74
CA SER A 45 0.91 -8.55 19.05
C SER A 45 2.06 -9.46 19.53
N TYR A 46 1.92 -10.14 20.67
CA TYR A 46 3.00 -10.93 21.29
C TYR A 46 3.27 -12.30 20.65
N GLN A 47 2.33 -12.84 19.86
CA GLN A 47 2.49 -14.17 19.26
C GLN A 47 2.96 -14.05 17.81
N GLU A 48 4.08 -14.68 17.50
CA GLU A 48 4.64 -14.73 16.15
C GLU A 48 4.17 -15.97 15.39
N TYR A 49 3.64 -15.73 14.20
CA TYR A 49 3.25 -16.75 13.24
C TYR A 49 3.90 -16.42 11.90
N PHE A 50 4.10 -17.43 11.07
CA PHE A 50 4.76 -17.31 9.78
C PHE A 50 3.90 -17.90 8.66
N TYR A 51 4.17 -17.45 7.44
CA TYR A 51 3.55 -18.03 6.25
C TYR A 51 3.85 -19.54 6.18
N GLY A 52 2.80 -20.33 5.95
CA GLY A 52 2.87 -21.79 5.90
C GLY A 52 2.74 -22.53 7.24
N ASP A 53 2.61 -21.80 8.36
CA ASP A 53 2.31 -22.44 9.65
C ASP A 53 0.92 -23.09 9.61
N LYS A 54 0.85 -24.34 10.09
CA LYS A 54 -0.39 -25.08 10.27
C LYS A 54 -0.90 -24.87 11.69
N LEU A 55 -2.09 -24.31 11.80
CA LEU A 55 -2.69 -23.86 13.04
C LEU A 55 -3.95 -24.66 13.37
N LYS A 56 -4.09 -25.04 14.63
CA LYS A 56 -5.36 -25.44 15.25
C LYS A 56 -6.01 -24.20 15.83
N LEU A 57 -7.23 -23.91 15.40
CA LEU A 57 -7.96 -22.71 15.78
C LEU A 57 -9.20 -23.11 16.57
N LYS A 58 -9.41 -22.49 17.73
CA LYS A 58 -10.64 -22.62 18.51
C LYS A 58 -11.17 -21.24 18.86
N GLY A 59 -12.32 -20.88 18.29
CA GLY A 59 -12.90 -19.55 18.44
C GLY A 59 -14.26 -19.40 17.78
N LYS A 60 -14.84 -18.19 17.90
CA LYS A 60 -16.11 -17.84 17.27
C LYS A 60 -15.84 -17.19 15.91
N LEU A 61 -16.43 -17.76 14.86
CA LEU A 61 -16.48 -17.10 13.55
C LEU A 61 -17.55 -16.00 13.60
N GLN A 62 -17.18 -14.83 13.10
CA GLN A 62 -18.06 -13.68 13.01
C GLN A 62 -18.10 -13.14 11.58
N THR A 63 -19.24 -12.59 11.19
CA THR A 63 -19.34 -11.80 9.96
C THR A 63 -18.52 -10.52 10.12
N PRO A 64 -17.71 -10.12 9.12
CA PRO A 64 -17.01 -8.83 9.20
C PRO A 64 -18.00 -7.69 9.41
N LYS A 65 -17.70 -6.79 10.36
CA LYS A 65 -18.53 -5.62 10.64
C LYS A 65 -18.59 -4.71 9.41
N GLU A 66 -19.75 -4.10 9.18
CA GLU A 66 -19.87 -2.95 8.29
C GLU A 66 -19.71 -1.69 9.14
N PHE A 67 -18.77 -0.82 8.78
CA PHE A 67 -18.61 0.49 9.41
C PHE A 67 -19.47 1.51 8.66
N GLU A 68 -19.97 2.54 9.35
CA GLU A 68 -20.83 3.58 8.73
C GLU A 68 -20.19 4.23 7.49
N ASP A 69 -18.88 4.41 7.51
CA ASP A 69 -18.14 5.03 6.40
C ASP A 69 -17.56 4.01 5.42
N PHE A 70 -17.34 2.75 5.84
CA PHE A 70 -16.64 1.77 5.03
C PHE A 70 -17.25 0.37 5.10
N ASN A 71 -17.68 -0.15 3.95
CA ASN A 71 -18.17 -1.52 3.83
C ASN A 71 -17.00 -2.52 3.83
N TYR A 72 -16.48 -2.78 5.02
CA TYR A 72 -15.35 -3.69 5.25
C TYR A 72 -15.67 -5.14 4.86
N LYS A 73 -16.93 -5.56 5.00
CA LYS A 73 -17.40 -6.87 4.56
C LYS A 73 -17.19 -7.09 3.07
N ASN A 74 -17.66 -6.18 2.23
CA ASN A 74 -17.49 -6.29 0.79
C ASN A 74 -16.02 -6.14 0.37
N TYR A 75 -15.27 -5.25 1.02
CA TYR A 75 -13.83 -5.15 0.82
C TYR A 75 -13.12 -6.50 1.02
N LEU A 76 -13.40 -7.22 2.11
CA LEU A 76 -12.80 -8.53 2.38
C LEU A 76 -13.23 -9.63 1.39
N ARG A 77 -14.42 -9.52 0.79
CA ARG A 77 -14.90 -10.50 -0.20
C ARG A 77 -14.02 -10.55 -1.45
N LYS A 78 -13.41 -9.43 -1.85
CA LYS A 78 -12.47 -9.40 -3.00
C LYS A 78 -11.30 -10.37 -2.79
N ASP A 79 -10.91 -10.57 -1.52
CA ASP A 79 -9.80 -11.41 -1.08
C ASP A 79 -10.26 -12.82 -0.67
N LYS A 80 -11.52 -13.16 -0.98
CA LYS A 80 -12.20 -14.42 -0.62
C LYS A 80 -12.31 -14.65 0.90
N ILE A 81 -12.20 -13.59 1.70
CA ILE A 81 -12.35 -13.63 3.15
C ILE A 81 -13.84 -13.40 3.47
N LEU A 82 -14.49 -14.42 4.02
CA LEU A 82 -15.93 -14.38 4.31
C LEU A 82 -16.23 -14.23 5.81
N SER A 83 -15.24 -14.46 6.67
CA SER A 83 -15.42 -14.43 8.11
C SER A 83 -14.18 -13.90 8.83
N VAL A 84 -14.39 -13.35 10.01
CA VAL A 84 -13.34 -12.87 10.92
C VAL A 84 -13.39 -13.65 12.23
N MET A 85 -12.25 -13.75 12.89
CA MET A 85 -12.12 -14.35 14.22
C MET A 85 -11.25 -13.44 15.08
N TYR A 86 -11.74 -13.08 16.27
CA TYR A 86 -11.03 -12.22 17.21
C TYR A 86 -10.54 -13.05 18.39
N GLU A 87 -9.26 -12.94 18.71
CA GLU A 87 -8.58 -13.58 19.85
C GLU A 87 -8.91 -15.07 20.04
N PRO A 88 -8.78 -15.92 18.99
CA PRO A 88 -8.98 -17.35 19.18
C PRO A 88 -7.84 -17.97 19.99
N LYS A 89 -8.11 -19.15 20.55
CA LYS A 89 -7.04 -20.04 21.01
C LYS A 89 -6.38 -20.67 19.78
N ILE A 90 -5.07 -20.51 19.67
CA ILE A 90 -4.26 -20.99 18.55
C ILE A 90 -3.20 -21.95 19.10
N GLU A 91 -3.12 -23.15 18.51
CA GLU A 91 -2.03 -24.09 18.74
C GLU A 91 -1.31 -24.32 17.41
N VAL A 92 0.01 -24.20 17.38
CA VAL A 92 0.81 -24.50 16.19
C VAL A 92 0.99 -26.01 16.12
N ILE A 93 0.43 -26.65 15.10
CA ILE A 93 0.52 -28.11 14.92
C ILE A 93 1.79 -28.48 14.12
N GLY A 94 2.38 -27.53 13.40
CA GLY A 94 3.62 -27.71 12.66
C GLY A 94 3.74 -26.72 11.50
N LYS A 95 4.72 -26.94 10.63
CA LYS A 95 4.79 -26.30 9.30
C LYS A 95 4.17 -27.23 8.28
N SER A 96 3.41 -26.67 7.34
CA SER A 96 2.79 -27.48 6.30
C SER A 96 3.82 -27.84 5.22
N ASP A 97 4.18 -29.12 5.11
CA ASP A 97 4.89 -29.64 3.93
C ASP A 97 4.00 -29.61 2.66
N LEU A 98 2.68 -29.47 2.87
CA LEU A 98 1.60 -29.50 1.89
C LEU A 98 1.27 -28.12 1.31
N LEU A 99 2.18 -27.14 1.40
CA LEU A 99 1.99 -25.82 0.78
C LEU A 99 1.56 -25.95 -0.69
N GLU A 100 2.19 -26.86 -1.44
CA GLU A 100 1.86 -27.12 -2.84
C GLU A 100 0.47 -27.77 -3.03
N GLU A 101 0.08 -28.71 -2.16
CA GLU A 101 -1.25 -29.34 -2.21
C GLU A 101 -2.38 -28.34 -1.96
N VAL A 102 -2.08 -27.29 -1.17
CA VAL A 102 -3.00 -26.21 -0.83
C VAL A 102 -2.87 -25.05 -1.85
N GLY A 103 -2.11 -25.23 -2.94
CA GLY A 103 -1.93 -24.23 -3.99
C GLY A 103 -1.18 -22.99 -3.55
N LEU A 104 -0.40 -23.09 -2.48
CA LEU A 104 0.42 -22.02 -1.92
C LEU A 104 1.84 -22.12 -2.46
N PRO A 105 2.35 -21.10 -3.15
CA PRO A 105 3.69 -21.14 -3.72
C PRO A 105 4.76 -21.19 -2.61
N ARG A 106 5.59 -22.24 -2.62
CA ARG A 106 6.75 -22.35 -1.69
C ARG A 106 7.71 -21.18 -1.86
N PHE A 107 7.92 -20.71 -3.10
CA PHE A 107 8.80 -19.58 -3.37
C PHE A 107 8.35 -18.28 -2.69
N TYR A 108 7.08 -18.14 -2.32
CA TYR A 108 6.59 -16.95 -1.63
C TYR A 108 7.17 -16.82 -0.22
N ALA A 109 7.50 -17.93 0.46
CA ALA A 109 8.21 -17.89 1.73
C ALA A 109 9.59 -17.22 1.57
N ASN A 110 10.32 -17.56 0.51
CA ASN A 110 11.62 -16.95 0.20
C ASN A 110 11.49 -15.46 -0.11
N ILE A 111 10.41 -15.05 -0.80
CA ILE A 111 10.10 -13.64 -1.05
C ILE A 111 9.90 -12.88 0.27
N LEU A 112 9.15 -13.45 1.21
CA LEU A 112 8.92 -12.83 2.52
C LEU A 112 10.21 -12.77 3.36
N GLU A 113 11.08 -13.76 3.27
CA GLU A 113 12.39 -13.73 3.94
C GLU A 113 13.28 -12.63 3.37
N ILE A 114 13.30 -12.46 2.03
CA ILE A 114 13.99 -11.34 1.39
C ILE A 114 13.41 -10.01 1.87
N LYS A 115 12.08 -9.87 1.91
CA LYS A 115 11.41 -8.68 2.43
C LYS A 115 11.83 -8.37 3.87
N GLU A 116 11.91 -9.38 4.74
CA GLU A 116 12.36 -9.22 6.12
C GLU A 116 13.82 -8.75 6.19
N LYS A 117 14.72 -9.30 5.37
CA LYS A 117 16.12 -8.84 5.28
C LYS A 117 16.20 -7.36 4.86
N LEU A 118 15.42 -6.96 3.86
CA LEU A 118 15.32 -5.56 3.42
C LEU A 118 14.77 -4.66 4.53
N ARG A 119 13.72 -5.13 5.25
CA ARG A 119 13.13 -4.44 6.40
C ARG A 119 14.18 -4.22 7.49
N ILE A 120 14.90 -5.26 7.89
CA ILE A 120 15.99 -5.16 8.88
C ILE A 120 17.06 -4.16 8.44
N SER A 121 17.42 -4.14 7.14
CA SER A 121 18.37 -3.17 6.60
C SER A 121 17.92 -1.71 6.80
N ILE A 122 16.62 -1.42 6.60
CA ILE A 122 16.03 -0.09 6.87
C ILE A 122 16.19 0.26 8.36
N TYR A 123 15.73 -0.63 9.24
CA TYR A 123 15.73 -0.37 10.69
C TYR A 123 17.12 -0.29 11.32
N ARG A 124 18.16 -0.81 10.65
CA ARG A 124 19.56 -0.64 11.07
C ARG A 124 20.20 0.66 10.57
N SER A 125 19.62 1.28 9.55
CA SER A 125 20.17 2.46 8.87
C SER A 125 19.43 3.75 9.23
N LEU A 126 18.18 3.66 9.71
CA LEU A 126 17.34 4.79 10.10
C LEU A 126 16.74 4.57 11.49
N ALA A 127 16.58 5.66 12.24
CA ALA A 127 15.84 5.67 13.49
C ALA A 127 14.32 5.75 13.26
N SER A 128 13.55 5.40 14.28
CA SER A 128 12.10 5.65 14.31
C SER A 128 11.82 7.15 14.53
N PRO A 129 10.82 7.76 13.89
CA PRO A 129 9.79 7.17 13.02
C PRO A 129 10.12 7.12 11.51
N GLN A 130 11.34 7.53 11.11
CA GLN A 130 11.76 7.61 9.71
C GLN A 130 11.87 6.21 9.07
N ALA A 131 12.35 5.23 9.82
CA ALA A 131 12.44 3.83 9.37
C ALA A 131 11.07 3.26 8.98
N GLU A 132 10.04 3.48 9.79
CA GLU A 132 8.65 3.06 9.54
C GLU A 132 8.07 3.74 8.30
N LEU A 133 8.35 5.03 8.12
CA LEU A 133 7.89 5.76 6.95
C LEU A 133 8.58 5.25 5.67
N LEU A 134 9.89 5.02 5.70
CA LEU A 134 10.60 4.44 4.55
C LEU A 134 10.12 3.01 4.26
N ALA A 135 9.93 2.18 5.29
CA ALA A 135 9.43 0.82 5.13
C ALA A 135 8.02 0.80 4.52
N ALA A 136 7.15 1.75 4.90
CA ALA A 136 5.85 1.90 4.26
C ALA A 136 5.97 2.33 2.79
N MET A 137 6.81 3.32 2.50
CA MET A 137 7.01 3.84 1.13
C MET A 137 7.63 2.80 0.19
N VAL A 138 8.59 2.01 0.66
CA VAL A 138 9.40 1.11 -0.18
C VAL A 138 8.94 -0.34 -0.11
N LEU A 139 8.58 -0.86 1.07
CA LEU A 139 8.18 -2.26 1.25
C LEU A 139 6.66 -2.44 1.38
N GLY A 140 5.91 -1.33 1.41
CA GLY A 140 4.46 -1.35 1.57
C GLY A 140 4.04 -1.69 3.00
N ASP A 141 4.98 -1.63 3.94
CA ASP A 141 4.77 -2.03 5.32
C ASP A 141 4.24 -0.85 6.15
N GLN A 142 2.92 -0.76 6.25
CA GLN A 142 2.24 0.28 7.03
C GLN A 142 1.88 -0.18 8.45
N SER A 143 2.25 -1.39 8.84
CA SER A 143 1.74 -2.02 10.06
C SER A 143 2.32 -1.34 11.31
N ARG A 144 3.58 -0.91 11.24
CA ARG A 144 4.34 -0.27 12.32
C ARG A 144 4.16 1.26 12.41
N LEU A 145 3.46 1.87 11.46
CA LEU A 145 3.14 3.30 11.53
C LEU A 145 2.15 3.58 12.65
N SER A 146 2.50 4.54 13.52
CA SER A 146 1.64 4.97 14.62
C SER A 146 0.31 5.55 14.13
N GLN A 147 -0.73 5.45 14.96
CA GLN A 147 -2.04 5.99 14.61
C GLN A 147 -2.00 7.52 14.48
N GLU A 148 -1.16 8.19 15.26
CA GLU A 148 -0.93 9.64 15.15
C GLU A 148 -0.40 10.02 13.76
N LEU A 149 0.62 9.33 13.26
CA LEU A 149 1.17 9.59 11.91
C LEU A 149 0.14 9.33 10.82
N LYS A 150 -0.61 8.22 10.92
CA LYS A 150 -1.72 7.90 9.99
C LYS A 150 -2.76 9.00 9.98
N ASN A 151 -3.12 9.54 11.16
CA ASN A 151 -4.07 10.63 11.28
C ASN A 151 -3.52 11.93 10.68
N ASN A 152 -2.25 12.27 10.92
CA ASN A 152 -1.61 13.46 10.35
C ASN A 152 -1.56 13.40 8.82
N PHE A 153 -1.20 12.26 8.24
CA PHE A 153 -1.22 12.05 6.79
C PHE A 153 -2.62 12.11 6.20
N SER A 154 -3.62 11.56 6.90
CA SER A 154 -5.03 11.65 6.49
C SER A 154 -5.52 13.11 6.50
N ARG A 155 -5.22 13.86 7.57
CA ARG A 155 -5.60 15.28 7.71
C ARG A 155 -4.96 16.17 6.65
N THR A 156 -3.70 15.93 6.33
CA THR A 156 -2.97 16.68 5.29
C THR A 156 -3.22 16.19 3.87
N GLY A 157 -3.97 15.08 3.70
CA GLY A 157 -4.31 14.50 2.39
C GLY A 157 -3.14 13.79 1.69
N ILE A 158 -2.05 13.52 2.40
CA ILE A 158 -0.85 12.87 1.86
C ILE A 158 -0.79 11.37 2.13
N THR A 159 -1.87 10.72 2.59
CA THR A 159 -1.92 9.26 2.81
C THR A 159 -1.43 8.44 1.61
N HIS A 160 -1.61 8.95 0.39
CA HIS A 160 -1.18 8.31 -0.84
C HIS A 160 0.35 8.13 -0.97
N ILE A 161 1.17 8.89 -0.21
CA ILE A 161 2.65 8.74 -0.24
C ILE A 161 3.10 7.50 0.54
N VAL A 162 2.32 7.09 1.53
CA VAL A 162 2.60 5.93 2.39
C VAL A 162 2.14 4.63 1.74
N ALA A 163 1.19 4.73 0.82
CA ALA A 163 0.80 3.62 -0.04
C ALA A 163 1.75 3.51 -1.24
N ILE A 164 2.02 2.29 -1.68
CA ILE A 164 2.86 2.10 -2.86
C ILE A 164 2.13 2.65 -4.09
N SER A 165 2.77 3.60 -4.76
CA SER A 165 2.22 4.30 -5.92
C SER A 165 2.91 3.85 -7.21
N GLY A 166 2.42 4.35 -8.35
CA GLY A 166 3.08 4.09 -9.64
C GLY A 166 4.46 4.73 -9.75
N MET A 167 4.75 5.77 -8.96
CA MET A 167 6.06 6.40 -8.89
C MET A 167 7.12 5.41 -8.38
N ASN A 168 6.78 4.61 -7.35
CA ASN A 168 7.70 3.63 -6.77
C ASN A 168 8.14 2.60 -7.80
N ILE A 169 7.19 2.09 -8.59
CA ILE A 169 7.45 1.12 -9.66
C ILE A 169 8.26 1.73 -10.80
N THR A 170 7.93 2.96 -11.21
CA THR A 170 8.62 3.64 -12.30
C THR A 170 10.08 3.93 -11.93
N ILE A 171 10.30 4.51 -10.75
CA ILE A 171 11.65 4.84 -10.25
C ILE A 171 12.48 3.58 -10.05
N MET A 172 11.90 2.50 -9.48
CA MET A 172 12.59 1.22 -9.40
C MET A 172 13.01 0.73 -10.78
N ALA A 173 12.09 0.72 -11.75
CA ALA A 173 12.40 0.26 -13.11
C ALA A 173 13.50 1.10 -13.75
N GLU A 174 13.49 2.43 -13.58
CA GLU A 174 14.53 3.33 -14.07
C GLU A 174 15.91 3.06 -13.44
N ILE A 175 15.97 2.86 -12.12
CA ILE A 175 17.22 2.49 -11.42
C ILE A 175 17.77 1.18 -11.98
N LEU A 176 16.91 0.18 -12.19
CA LEU A 176 17.31 -1.12 -12.72
C LEU A 176 17.78 -1.04 -14.18
N ILE A 177 17.06 -0.29 -15.04
CA ILE A 177 17.47 -0.06 -16.43
C ILE A 177 18.82 0.63 -16.48
N PHE A 178 19.02 1.68 -15.67
CA PHE A 178 20.29 2.39 -15.58
C PHE A 178 21.42 1.47 -15.12
N PHE A 179 21.19 0.69 -14.06
CA PHE A 179 22.19 -0.24 -13.52
C PHE A 179 22.55 -1.36 -14.52
N PHE A 180 21.55 -2.04 -15.10
CA PHE A 180 21.81 -3.13 -16.05
C PHE A 180 22.35 -2.63 -17.39
N GLY A 181 21.81 -1.51 -17.89
CA GLY A 181 22.17 -0.96 -19.19
C GLY A 181 23.50 -0.21 -19.20
N LEU A 182 23.75 0.65 -18.21
CA LEU A 182 24.94 1.51 -18.18
C LEU A 182 26.08 0.92 -17.36
N THR A 183 25.79 0.40 -16.16
CA THR A 183 26.83 -0.11 -15.24
C THR A 183 27.31 -1.49 -15.66
N LEU A 184 26.40 -2.44 -15.86
CA LEU A 184 26.74 -3.81 -16.26
C LEU A 184 26.86 -3.99 -17.78
N ARG A 185 26.52 -2.96 -18.57
CA ARG A 185 26.56 -2.96 -20.04
C ARG A 185 25.86 -4.18 -20.66
N LEU A 186 24.78 -4.65 -20.01
CA LEU A 186 23.97 -5.72 -20.55
C LEU A 186 23.25 -5.19 -21.78
N GLY A 187 23.28 -5.95 -22.88
CA GLY A 187 22.49 -5.61 -24.06
C GLY A 187 21.01 -5.41 -23.69
N TRP A 188 20.34 -4.47 -24.36
CA TRP A 188 18.97 -4.01 -24.05
C TRP A 188 17.97 -5.17 -23.83
N ASN A 189 18.11 -6.25 -24.61
CA ASN A 189 17.26 -7.43 -24.49
C ASN A 189 17.38 -8.14 -23.12
N ARG A 190 18.59 -8.29 -22.58
CA ARG A 190 18.81 -8.93 -21.27
C ARG A 190 18.33 -8.02 -20.15
N ALA A 191 18.67 -6.73 -20.22
CA ALA A 191 18.20 -5.73 -19.26
C ALA A 191 16.68 -5.68 -19.19
N PHE A 192 15.97 -5.70 -20.34
CA PHE A 192 14.52 -5.75 -20.42
C PHE A 192 13.92 -6.90 -19.59
N TYR A 193 14.37 -8.14 -19.80
CA TYR A 193 13.80 -9.29 -19.10
C TYR A 193 14.11 -9.27 -17.60
N LEU A 194 15.30 -8.81 -17.21
CA LEU A 194 15.68 -8.66 -15.80
C LEU A 194 14.85 -7.60 -15.08
N VAL A 195 14.68 -6.42 -15.69
CA VAL A 195 13.86 -5.34 -15.11
C VAL A 195 12.42 -5.79 -14.96
N LEU A 196 11.85 -6.45 -15.98
CA LEU A 196 10.49 -6.98 -15.91
C LEU A 196 10.36 -8.02 -14.80
N PHE A 197 11.29 -8.97 -14.71
CA PHE A 197 11.31 -10.00 -13.67
C PHE A 197 11.39 -9.38 -12.27
N ILE A 198 12.33 -8.46 -12.04
CA ILE A 198 12.50 -7.80 -10.74
C ILE A 198 11.30 -6.93 -10.39
N THR A 199 10.67 -6.29 -11.37
CA THR A 199 9.43 -5.51 -11.14
C THR A 199 8.29 -6.42 -10.68
N VAL A 200 8.08 -7.55 -11.35
CA VAL A 200 7.06 -8.54 -10.94
C VAL A 200 7.38 -9.09 -9.56
N PHE A 201 8.64 -9.47 -9.31
CA PHE A 201 9.10 -9.94 -8.01
C PHE A 201 8.82 -8.90 -6.91
N TYR A 202 9.15 -7.63 -7.15
CA TYR A 202 8.90 -6.55 -6.21
C TYR A 202 7.40 -6.37 -5.94
N VAL A 203 6.55 -6.36 -6.97
CA VAL A 203 5.10 -6.23 -6.81
C VAL A 203 4.53 -7.37 -5.96
N VAL A 204 4.99 -8.60 -6.15
CA VAL A 204 4.58 -9.74 -5.34
C VAL A 204 5.08 -9.59 -3.89
N MET A 205 6.33 -9.16 -3.71
CA MET A 205 6.95 -8.96 -2.39
C MET A 205 6.21 -7.96 -1.51
N ILE A 206 5.73 -6.87 -2.09
CA ILE A 206 4.97 -5.84 -1.37
C ILE A 206 3.50 -6.20 -1.14
N GLY A 207 3.07 -7.42 -1.51
CA GLY A 207 1.69 -7.90 -1.32
C GLY A 207 0.73 -7.56 -2.46
N ALA A 208 1.24 -7.19 -3.63
CA ALA A 208 0.48 -6.90 -4.85
C ALA A 208 -0.71 -5.94 -4.68
N PRO A 209 -0.53 -4.76 -4.05
CA PRO A 209 -1.60 -3.77 -3.96
C PRO A 209 -2.02 -3.32 -5.36
N ALA A 210 -3.31 -3.02 -5.56
CA ALA A 210 -3.87 -2.73 -6.88
C ALA A 210 -3.13 -1.60 -7.64
N SER A 211 -2.66 -0.58 -6.92
CA SER A 211 -1.86 0.52 -7.47
C SER A 211 -0.51 0.08 -8.05
N ALA A 212 0.16 -0.87 -7.38
CA ALA A 212 1.44 -1.42 -7.81
C ALA A 212 1.27 -2.42 -8.95
N VAL A 213 0.25 -3.28 -8.91
CA VAL A 213 -0.06 -4.21 -10.01
C VAL A 213 -0.34 -3.45 -11.30
N ARG A 214 -1.21 -2.43 -11.26
CA ARG A 214 -1.47 -1.56 -12.40
C ARG A 214 -0.17 -0.93 -12.92
N ALA A 215 0.63 -0.35 -12.02
CA ALA A 215 1.88 0.31 -12.42
C ALA A 215 2.90 -0.67 -13.00
N GLY A 216 3.00 -1.90 -12.48
CA GLY A 216 3.84 -2.96 -13.03
C GLY A 216 3.40 -3.38 -14.43
N ILE A 217 2.09 -3.51 -14.68
CA ILE A 217 1.56 -3.77 -16.03
C ILE A 217 1.89 -2.61 -16.97
N MET A 218 1.64 -1.37 -16.56
CA MET A 218 1.94 -0.18 -17.38
C MET A 218 3.44 -0.05 -17.67
N ALA A 219 4.31 -0.33 -16.70
CA ALA A 219 5.76 -0.38 -16.89
C ALA A 219 6.15 -1.49 -17.88
N GLY A 220 5.54 -2.68 -17.78
CA GLY A 220 5.74 -3.75 -18.76
C GLY A 220 5.33 -3.34 -20.18
N VAL A 221 4.19 -2.66 -20.33
CA VAL A 221 3.74 -2.11 -21.62
C VAL A 221 4.71 -1.06 -22.15
N LEU A 222 5.22 -0.16 -21.30
CA LEU A 222 6.23 0.82 -21.67
C LEU A 222 7.52 0.15 -22.17
N LEU A 223 8.03 -0.83 -21.43
CA LEU A 223 9.23 -1.58 -21.79
C LEU A 223 9.04 -2.34 -23.11
N LEU A 224 7.87 -2.94 -23.34
CA LEU A 224 7.54 -3.62 -24.60
C LEU A 224 7.44 -2.64 -25.77
N ALA A 225 6.86 -1.46 -25.55
CA ALA A 225 6.79 -0.41 -26.56
C ALA A 225 8.20 0.03 -26.97
N GLN A 226 9.09 0.28 -26.00
CA GLN A 226 10.49 0.61 -26.26
C GLN A 226 11.22 -0.50 -27.01
N LYS A 227 11.07 -1.76 -26.60
CA LYS A 227 11.70 -2.91 -27.26
C LYS A 227 11.23 -3.11 -28.71
N THR A 228 9.97 -2.83 -28.99
CA THR A 228 9.38 -2.98 -30.33
C THR A 228 9.46 -1.72 -31.19
N GLY A 229 10.05 -0.63 -30.67
CA GLY A 229 10.12 0.66 -31.36
C GLY A 229 8.77 1.36 -31.52
N ARG A 230 7.77 1.00 -30.71
CA ARG A 230 6.41 1.58 -30.75
C ARG A 230 6.27 2.75 -29.77
N LEU A 231 5.37 3.68 -30.11
CA LEU A 231 5.01 4.79 -29.23
C LEU A 231 4.18 4.30 -28.03
N TYR A 232 4.55 4.76 -26.84
CA TYR A 232 3.83 4.50 -25.61
C TYR A 232 2.69 5.52 -25.42
N PHE A 233 1.47 5.02 -25.16
CA PHE A 233 0.31 5.85 -24.83
C PHE A 233 -0.26 5.42 -23.48
N ALA A 234 -0.20 6.31 -22.48
CA ALA A 234 -0.61 6.02 -21.10
C ALA A 234 -2.07 5.56 -21.00
N GLY A 235 -2.98 6.12 -21.79
CA GLY A 235 -4.40 5.70 -21.82
C GLY A 235 -4.57 4.24 -22.28
N ARG A 236 -3.84 3.81 -23.32
CA ARG A 236 -3.88 2.42 -23.79
C ARG A 236 -3.29 1.46 -22.76
N ALA A 237 -2.17 1.85 -22.15
CA ALA A 237 -1.55 1.06 -21.08
C ALA A 237 -2.49 0.91 -19.86
N LEU A 238 -3.22 1.97 -19.51
CA LEU A 238 -4.22 1.94 -18.43
C LEU A 238 -5.38 0.99 -18.75
N LEU A 239 -5.89 1.00 -19.98
CA LEU A 239 -6.95 0.07 -20.42
C LEU A 239 -6.47 -1.38 -20.39
N ILE A 240 -5.26 -1.66 -20.85
CA ILE A 240 -4.65 -3.00 -20.77
C ILE A 240 -4.53 -3.44 -19.30
N ALA A 241 -4.05 -2.55 -18.42
CA ALA A 241 -3.95 -2.84 -17.00
C ALA A 241 -5.32 -3.15 -16.37
N ALA A 242 -6.36 -2.36 -16.70
CA ALA A 242 -7.73 -2.61 -16.24
C ALA A 242 -8.23 -3.98 -16.73
N ALA A 243 -8.10 -4.27 -18.02
CA ALA A 243 -8.56 -5.51 -18.62
C ALA A 243 -7.90 -6.75 -17.97
N ILE A 244 -6.56 -6.74 -17.85
CA ILE A 244 -5.83 -7.84 -17.23
C ILE A 244 -6.27 -8.03 -15.78
N MET A 245 -6.31 -6.97 -14.97
CA MET A 245 -6.66 -7.08 -13.55
C MET A 245 -8.11 -7.57 -13.34
N LEU A 246 -9.06 -7.09 -14.15
CA LEU A 246 -10.47 -7.45 -14.03
C LEU A 246 -10.81 -8.84 -14.57
N ILE A 247 -10.04 -9.37 -15.53
CA ILE A 247 -10.14 -10.77 -15.96
C ILE A 247 -9.80 -11.72 -14.80
N PHE A 248 -8.77 -11.40 -14.00
CA PHE A 248 -8.39 -12.23 -12.85
C PHE A 248 -9.29 -12.03 -11.64
N ASN A 249 -9.75 -10.80 -11.37
CA ASN A 249 -10.64 -10.52 -10.25
C ASN A 249 -11.60 -9.36 -10.56
N PRO A 250 -12.82 -9.64 -11.05
CA PRO A 250 -13.80 -8.59 -11.37
C PRO A 250 -14.31 -7.85 -10.11
N LEU A 251 -14.17 -8.43 -8.92
CA LEU A 251 -14.59 -7.79 -7.66
C LEU A 251 -13.74 -6.55 -7.33
N LEU A 252 -12.54 -6.42 -7.93
CA LEU A 252 -11.69 -5.24 -7.75
C LEU A 252 -12.41 -3.94 -8.15
N LEU A 253 -13.21 -3.98 -9.21
CA LEU A 253 -13.92 -2.79 -9.69
C LEU A 253 -14.91 -2.25 -8.65
N PHE A 254 -15.58 -3.14 -7.91
CA PHE A 254 -16.67 -2.79 -7.00
C PHE A 254 -16.22 -2.61 -5.56
N TYR A 255 -15.29 -3.45 -5.10
CA TYR A 255 -14.99 -3.58 -3.68
C TYR A 255 -13.57 -3.15 -3.31
N ASP A 256 -12.72 -2.84 -4.28
CA ASP A 256 -11.38 -2.32 -4.01
C ASP A 256 -11.30 -0.80 -4.21
N VAL A 257 -11.45 -0.06 -3.11
CA VAL A 257 -11.30 1.40 -3.10
C VAL A 257 -9.90 1.81 -3.58
N GLY A 258 -8.87 1.01 -3.29
CA GLY A 258 -7.50 1.25 -3.76
C GLY A 258 -7.39 1.17 -5.28
N PHE A 259 -8.07 0.18 -5.90
CA PHE A 259 -8.19 0.07 -7.35
C PHE A 259 -8.91 1.30 -7.94
N GLN A 260 -10.09 1.64 -7.40
CA GLN A 260 -10.89 2.76 -7.89
C GLN A 260 -10.12 4.09 -7.85
N LEU A 261 -9.54 4.43 -6.69
CA LEU A 261 -8.75 5.66 -6.52
C LEU A 261 -7.53 5.69 -7.44
N SER A 262 -6.84 4.56 -7.56
CA SER A 262 -5.67 4.40 -8.41
C SER A 262 -5.97 4.66 -9.88
N PHE A 263 -7.00 4.02 -10.45
CA PHE A 263 -7.36 4.19 -11.86
C PHE A 263 -7.96 5.58 -12.14
N LEU A 264 -8.83 6.08 -11.27
CA LEU A 264 -9.41 7.41 -11.40
C LEU A 264 -8.36 8.52 -11.32
N ALA A 265 -7.37 8.41 -10.42
CA ALA A 265 -6.28 9.36 -10.36
C ALA A 265 -5.50 9.43 -11.68
N VAL A 266 -5.18 8.28 -12.28
CA VAL A 266 -4.43 8.25 -13.56
C VAL A 266 -5.30 8.73 -14.72
N LEU A 267 -6.60 8.42 -14.76
CA LEU A 267 -7.53 8.99 -15.73
C LEU A 267 -7.57 10.52 -15.62
N GLY A 268 -7.73 11.04 -14.40
CA GLY A 268 -7.69 12.48 -14.15
C GLY A 268 -6.38 13.10 -14.63
N ILE A 269 -5.24 12.48 -14.33
CA ILE A 269 -3.93 12.94 -14.81
C ILE A 269 -3.85 12.91 -16.34
N ILE A 270 -4.33 11.88 -17.02
CA ILE A 270 -4.23 11.80 -18.49
C ILE A 270 -5.08 12.89 -19.16
N TYR A 271 -6.29 13.14 -18.67
CA TYR A 271 -7.26 14.01 -19.35
C TYR A 271 -7.29 15.45 -18.84
N LEU A 272 -7.10 15.69 -17.54
CA LEU A 272 -7.18 17.04 -16.95
C LEU A 272 -5.81 17.71 -16.80
N PHE A 273 -4.71 16.97 -16.72
CA PHE A 273 -3.39 17.59 -16.56
C PHE A 273 -3.05 18.56 -17.69
N PRO A 274 -3.25 18.23 -18.99
CA PRO A 274 -2.94 19.17 -20.06
C PRO A 274 -3.77 20.45 -19.99
N ILE A 275 -5.03 20.32 -19.57
CA ILE A 275 -5.98 21.44 -19.42
C ILE A 275 -5.52 22.35 -18.28
N PHE A 276 -5.23 21.78 -17.10
CA PHE A 276 -4.77 22.58 -15.96
C PHE A 276 -3.38 23.18 -16.17
N ASP A 277 -2.43 22.45 -16.77
CA ASP A 277 -1.11 23.01 -17.06
C ASP A 277 -1.23 24.19 -18.04
N PHE A 278 -2.10 24.07 -19.05
CA PHE A 278 -2.39 25.16 -19.98
C PHE A 278 -3.01 26.38 -19.28
N HIS A 279 -4.11 26.23 -18.56
CA HIS A 279 -4.75 27.37 -17.89
C HIS A 279 -3.85 27.99 -16.83
N LEU A 280 -3.19 27.18 -16.01
CA LEU A 280 -2.31 27.67 -14.95
C LEU A 280 -1.05 28.35 -15.53
N SER A 281 -0.63 28.00 -16.76
CA SER A 281 0.48 28.68 -17.43
C SER A 281 0.16 30.14 -17.78
N HIS A 282 -1.12 30.51 -17.92
CA HIS A 282 -1.54 31.89 -18.16
C HIS A 282 -1.45 32.75 -16.90
N PHE A 283 -1.65 32.15 -15.73
CA PHE A 283 -1.56 32.84 -14.44
C PHE A 283 -0.14 32.83 -13.86
N LEU A 284 0.60 31.73 -14.05
CA LEU A 284 1.97 31.53 -13.57
C LEU A 284 2.96 31.52 -14.75
N LYS A 285 3.12 32.68 -15.39
CA LYS A 285 3.91 32.86 -16.62
C LYS A 285 5.42 32.70 -16.43
N ASN A 286 5.92 32.79 -15.20
CA ASN A 286 7.35 32.76 -14.92
C ASN A 286 7.94 31.36 -15.17
N LYS A 287 9.07 31.29 -15.88
CA LYS A 287 9.78 30.02 -16.14
C LYS A 287 10.19 29.31 -14.83
N GLY A 288 10.48 30.08 -13.77
CA GLY A 288 10.79 29.56 -12.43
C GLY A 288 9.60 28.89 -11.72
N SER A 289 8.35 29.17 -12.10
CA SER A 289 7.16 28.55 -11.50
C SER A 289 6.67 27.29 -12.23
N ARG A 290 7.37 26.81 -13.27
CA ARG A 290 6.94 25.65 -14.07
C ARG A 290 6.75 24.40 -13.21
N TRP A 291 7.69 24.12 -12.31
CA TRP A 291 7.63 22.95 -11.43
C TRP A 291 6.44 23.01 -10.46
N PHE A 292 6.25 24.16 -9.79
CA PHE A 292 5.10 24.41 -8.91
C PHE A 292 3.78 24.25 -9.66
N ARG A 293 3.69 24.83 -10.86
CA ARG A 293 2.53 24.73 -11.75
C ARG A 293 2.21 23.26 -12.09
N GLN A 294 3.22 22.47 -12.45
CA GLN A 294 3.03 21.08 -12.83
C GLN A 294 2.55 20.22 -11.64
N ILE A 295 3.07 20.43 -10.43
CA ILE A 295 2.61 19.69 -9.25
C ILE A 295 1.17 20.06 -8.89
N LEU A 296 0.82 21.35 -8.96
CA LEU A 296 -0.56 21.78 -8.76
C LEU A 296 -1.49 21.18 -9.80
N ALA A 297 -1.14 21.28 -11.09
CA ALA A 297 -1.94 20.71 -12.17
C ALA A 297 -2.12 19.19 -11.99
N LEU A 298 -1.06 18.45 -11.67
CA LEU A 298 -1.09 17.02 -11.41
C LEU A 298 -2.00 16.67 -10.22
N THR A 299 -1.84 17.41 -9.12
CA THR A 299 -2.61 17.19 -7.89
C THR A 299 -4.10 17.45 -8.12
N LEU A 300 -4.45 18.59 -8.72
CA LEU A 300 -5.84 18.95 -9.01
C LEU A 300 -6.48 17.95 -9.99
N SER A 301 -5.73 17.52 -11.01
CA SER A 301 -6.17 16.50 -11.96
C SER A 301 -6.58 15.20 -11.28
N ALA A 302 -5.71 14.69 -10.42
CA ALA A 302 -5.96 13.45 -9.69
C ALA A 302 -7.10 13.61 -8.66
N GLN A 303 -7.13 14.75 -7.96
CA GLN A 303 -8.13 15.02 -6.92
C GLN A 303 -9.54 15.08 -7.49
N ILE A 304 -9.77 15.78 -8.61
CA ILE A 304 -11.12 15.94 -9.18
C ILE A 304 -11.75 14.57 -9.51
N PHE A 305 -10.98 13.66 -10.09
CA PHE A 305 -11.46 12.33 -10.43
C PHE A 305 -11.59 11.40 -9.22
N THR A 306 -10.78 11.59 -8.18
CA THR A 306 -10.85 10.75 -6.97
C THR A 306 -11.86 11.28 -5.93
N LEU A 307 -12.25 12.55 -6.04
CA LEU A 307 -13.14 13.24 -5.11
C LEU A 307 -14.45 12.49 -4.84
N PRO A 308 -15.18 11.98 -5.85
CA PRO A 308 -16.46 11.30 -5.60
C PRO A 308 -16.29 10.05 -4.74
N ILE A 309 -15.25 9.26 -5.01
CA ILE A 309 -14.93 8.04 -4.24
C ILE A 309 -14.46 8.40 -2.83
N LEU A 310 -13.66 9.46 -2.68
CA LEU A 310 -13.19 9.93 -1.38
C LEU A 310 -14.34 10.41 -0.49
N VAL A 311 -15.24 11.25 -1.03
CA VAL A 311 -16.40 11.75 -0.29
C VAL A 311 -17.37 10.61 0.05
N TYR A 312 -17.59 9.68 -0.88
CA TYR A 312 -18.49 8.55 -0.66
C TYR A 312 -17.99 7.59 0.43
N ASN A 313 -16.70 7.22 0.42
CA ASN A 313 -16.14 6.20 1.34
C ASN A 313 -15.50 6.78 2.61
N PHE A 314 -15.08 8.05 2.63
CA PHE A 314 -14.36 8.62 3.77
C PHE A 314 -15.02 9.88 4.32
N GLY A 315 -16.09 10.38 3.69
CA GLY A 315 -16.91 11.50 4.17
C GLY A 315 -16.19 12.84 4.26
N SER A 316 -14.92 12.92 3.86
CA SER A 316 -14.06 14.04 4.16
C SER A 316 -12.92 14.18 3.15
N VAL A 317 -12.55 15.43 2.88
CA VAL A 317 -11.48 15.79 1.95
C VAL A 317 -10.62 16.88 2.58
N SER A 318 -9.31 16.75 2.45
CA SER A 318 -8.35 17.73 2.95
C SER A 318 -8.19 18.88 1.95
N LEU A 319 -8.63 20.07 2.34
CA LEU A 319 -8.48 21.27 1.50
C LEU A 319 -7.04 21.76 1.42
N ILE A 320 -6.21 21.41 2.41
CA ILE A 320 -4.80 21.80 2.46
C ILE A 320 -3.90 20.87 1.62
N SER A 321 -4.45 19.76 1.10
CA SER A 321 -3.70 18.75 0.36
C SER A 321 -2.92 19.29 -0.85
N PRO A 322 -3.44 20.19 -1.71
CA PRO A 322 -2.64 20.76 -2.80
C PRO A 322 -1.38 21.48 -2.33
N LEU A 323 -1.48 22.25 -1.24
CA LEU A 323 -0.34 22.96 -0.67
C LEU A 323 0.69 22.00 -0.10
N VAL A 324 0.26 21.01 0.69
CA VAL A 324 1.17 20.02 1.26
C VAL A 324 1.82 19.15 0.17
N ASN A 325 1.09 18.80 -0.89
CA ASN A 325 1.63 18.04 -2.02
C ASN A 325 2.76 18.79 -2.73
N VAL A 326 2.66 20.11 -2.89
CA VAL A 326 3.75 20.92 -3.45
C VAL A 326 5.03 20.80 -2.62
N LEU A 327 4.91 20.77 -1.29
CA LEU A 327 6.05 20.68 -0.38
C LEU A 327 6.64 19.27 -0.33
N VAL A 328 5.80 18.22 -0.44
CA VAL A 328 6.19 16.84 -0.18
C VAL A 328 6.49 16.03 -1.44
N VAL A 329 5.61 16.07 -2.45
CA VAL A 329 5.70 15.23 -3.66
C VAL A 329 7.04 15.32 -4.40
N PRO A 330 7.64 16.50 -4.63
CA PRO A 330 8.91 16.57 -5.35
C PRO A 330 10.11 15.98 -4.60
N LEU A 331 9.97 15.71 -3.30
CA LEU A 331 10.99 15.04 -2.51
C LEU A 331 10.88 13.51 -2.61
N LEU A 332 9.74 12.97 -3.05
CA LEU A 332 9.50 11.53 -3.14
C LEU A 332 10.46 10.81 -4.09
N PRO A 333 10.79 11.34 -5.29
CA PRO A 333 11.75 10.66 -6.14
C PRO A 333 13.13 10.50 -5.50
N VAL A 334 13.57 11.51 -4.75
CA VAL A 334 14.85 11.48 -4.03
C VAL A 334 14.80 10.41 -2.93
N ILE A 335 13.72 10.39 -2.13
CA ILE A 335 13.52 9.35 -1.09
C ILE A 335 13.53 7.96 -1.71
N LEU A 336 12.84 7.76 -2.83
CA LEU A 336 12.73 6.45 -3.45
C LEU A 336 14.08 6.00 -4.03
N ILE A 337 14.80 6.87 -4.74
CA ILE A 337 16.12 6.54 -5.30
C ILE A 337 17.11 6.20 -4.17
N PHE A 338 17.33 7.12 -3.24
CA PHE A 338 18.29 6.90 -2.15
C PHE A 338 17.82 5.83 -1.16
N GLY A 339 16.51 5.66 -0.99
CA GLY A 339 15.92 4.60 -0.19
C GLY A 339 16.15 3.23 -0.78
N PHE A 340 15.86 3.02 -2.07
CA PHE A 340 16.18 1.75 -2.75
C PHE A 340 17.68 1.45 -2.71
N LEU A 341 18.52 2.45 -3.02
CA LEU A 341 19.98 2.30 -2.97
C LEU A 341 20.48 1.98 -1.56
N GLY A 342 19.98 2.68 -0.53
CA GLY A 342 20.39 2.48 0.86
C GLY A 342 19.96 1.13 1.42
N ILE A 343 18.79 0.64 1.04
CA ILE A 343 18.34 -0.71 1.41
C ILE A 343 19.24 -1.77 0.77
N LEU A 344 19.52 -1.66 -0.53
CA LEU A 344 20.37 -2.61 -1.24
C LEU A 344 21.81 -2.56 -0.73
N ALA A 345 22.35 -1.36 -0.51
CA ALA A 345 23.69 -1.16 0.03
C ALA A 345 23.83 -1.69 1.47
N GLY A 346 22.80 -1.53 2.29
CA GLY A 346 22.75 -2.03 3.67
C GLY A 346 22.79 -3.55 3.78
N LEU A 347 22.41 -4.29 2.73
CA LEU A 347 22.61 -5.74 2.68
C LEU A 347 24.10 -6.14 2.59
N PHE A 348 24.94 -5.30 1.99
CA PHE A 348 26.38 -5.54 1.85
C PHE A 348 27.19 -4.97 3.02
N GLY A 349 26.65 -3.96 3.72
CA GLY A 349 27.27 -3.42 4.92
C GLY A 349 26.48 -2.27 5.53
N GLN A 350 26.39 -2.24 6.86
CA GLN A 350 25.63 -1.22 7.60
C GLN A 350 26.13 0.20 7.30
N PHE A 351 27.45 0.39 7.18
CA PHE A 351 28.04 1.68 6.86
C PHE A 351 27.56 2.22 5.50
N LEU A 352 27.56 1.37 4.47
CA LEU A 352 27.07 1.74 3.15
C LEU A 352 25.57 2.07 3.18
N GLY A 353 24.78 1.28 3.91
CA GLY A 353 23.36 1.56 4.12
C GLY A 353 23.11 2.93 4.76
N MET A 354 23.89 3.30 5.78
CA MET A 354 23.81 4.61 6.43
C MET A 354 24.19 5.76 5.51
N MET A 355 25.23 5.61 4.68
CA MET A 355 25.66 6.67 3.75
C MET A 355 24.53 7.10 2.80
N PHE A 356 23.83 6.14 2.20
CA PHE A 356 22.70 6.43 1.30
C PHE A 356 21.43 6.80 2.06
N SER A 357 21.27 6.34 3.30
CA SER A 357 20.09 6.65 4.13
C SER A 357 20.18 8.03 4.78
N PHE A 358 21.36 8.64 4.89
CA PHE A 358 21.54 9.94 5.55
C PHE A 358 20.74 11.09 4.88
N PRO A 359 20.80 11.29 3.54
CA PRO A 359 19.94 12.26 2.87
C PRO A 359 18.44 11.95 3.08
N VAL A 360 18.09 10.66 3.07
CA VAL A 360 16.72 10.20 3.26
C VAL A 360 16.20 10.57 4.66
N PHE A 361 17.03 10.44 5.70
CA PHE A 361 16.67 10.80 7.07
C PHE A 361 16.20 12.26 7.18
N GLY A 362 16.96 13.20 6.60
CA GLY A 362 16.63 14.62 6.64
C GLY A 362 15.30 14.92 5.93
N ILE A 363 15.10 14.33 4.75
CA ILE A 363 13.87 14.53 3.96
C ILE A 363 12.65 13.90 4.65
N LEU A 364 12.78 12.69 5.18
CA LEU A 364 11.69 12.04 5.92
C LEU A 364 11.31 12.85 7.17
N SER A 365 12.31 13.37 7.90
CA SER A 365 12.07 14.25 9.06
C SER A 365 11.32 15.51 8.66
N TYR A 366 11.68 16.12 7.53
CA TYR A 366 10.94 17.25 6.96
C TYR A 366 9.48 16.89 6.65
N ILE A 367 9.22 15.78 5.96
CA ILE A 367 7.85 15.34 5.65
C ILE A 367 7.02 15.11 6.92
N LEU A 368 7.62 14.48 7.92
CA LEU A 368 6.96 14.23 9.21
C LEU A 368 6.57 15.55 9.88
N GLU A 369 7.48 16.52 9.93
CA GLU A 369 7.20 17.82 10.55
C GLU A 369 6.17 18.63 9.75
N VAL A 370 6.27 18.65 8.42
CA VAL A 370 5.23 19.26 7.56
C VAL A 370 3.87 18.61 7.84
N SER A 371 3.80 17.28 7.92
CA SER A 371 2.55 16.58 8.20
C SER A 371 1.97 16.90 9.58
N ARG A 372 2.84 17.11 10.58
CA ARG A 372 2.46 17.47 11.95
C ARG A 372 1.93 18.90 12.03
N VAL A 373 2.68 19.86 11.50
CA VAL A 373 2.32 21.29 11.49
C VAL A 373 1.01 21.48 10.73
N PHE A 374 0.95 21.07 9.48
CA PHE A 374 -0.26 21.25 8.65
C PHE A 374 -1.41 20.34 9.09
N GLY A 375 -1.14 19.22 9.76
CA GLY A 375 -2.15 18.35 10.34
C GLY A 375 -2.98 19.01 11.44
N ASN A 376 -2.42 20.00 12.15
CA ASN A 376 -3.13 20.80 13.14
C ASN A 376 -3.99 21.91 12.51
N PHE A 377 -3.58 22.43 11.34
CA PHE A 377 -4.29 23.48 10.60
C PHE A 377 -5.23 22.93 9.52
N ALA A 378 -5.32 21.61 9.36
CA ALA A 378 -6.08 20.99 8.29
C ALA A 378 -7.58 21.17 8.48
N PHE A 379 -8.17 22.09 7.71
CA PHE A 379 -9.62 22.18 7.54
C PHE A 379 -10.13 20.99 6.73
N ARG A 380 -11.01 20.19 7.33
CA ARG A 380 -11.72 19.10 6.65
C ARG A 380 -13.08 19.61 6.19
N PHE A 381 -13.34 19.53 4.90
CA PHE A 381 -14.70 19.66 4.41
C PHE A 381 -15.44 18.36 4.72
N ASN A 382 -16.39 18.40 5.67
CA ASN A 382 -17.29 17.28 5.94
C ASN A 382 -18.51 17.41 5.02
N GLY A 383 -18.58 16.55 4.00
CA GLY A 383 -19.68 16.56 3.02
C GLY A 383 -20.98 15.92 3.53
N ARG A 384 -21.03 15.48 4.80
CA ARG A 384 -22.21 14.87 5.43
C ARG A 384 -22.70 15.76 6.58
N THR A 385 -23.95 16.21 6.52
CA THR A 385 -24.66 16.73 7.70
C THR A 385 -24.68 15.66 8.79
N PRO A 386 -24.42 16.00 10.07
CA PRO A 386 -24.47 15.02 11.15
C PRO A 386 -25.90 14.47 11.26
N ARG A 387 -26.13 13.25 10.75
CA ARG A 387 -27.32 12.49 11.12
C ARG A 387 -27.08 11.98 12.54
N SER A 388 -27.91 12.48 13.45
CA SER A 388 -27.92 12.28 14.90
C SER A 388 -27.20 11.01 15.39
N HIS A 389 -26.22 11.20 16.27
CA HIS A 389 -25.83 10.18 17.25
C HIS A 389 -27.05 9.74 18.06
N ARG A 390 -27.69 8.64 17.66
CA ARG A 390 -28.51 7.81 18.54
C ARG A 390 -28.25 6.35 18.20
N GLY A 391 -27.50 5.67 19.07
CA GLY A 391 -27.42 4.22 19.07
C GLY A 391 -26.07 3.65 19.47
N ASN A 392 -26.00 3.16 20.72
CA ASN A 392 -25.03 2.19 21.24
C ASN A 392 -23.63 2.69 21.61
N ALA A 393 -23.58 3.49 22.69
CA ALA A 393 -22.53 3.30 23.69
C ALA A 393 -22.76 1.94 24.38
N GLY A 394 -21.89 0.96 24.11
CA GLY A 394 -21.74 -0.22 24.95
C GLY A 394 -21.16 0.16 26.30
N PRO A 395 -21.47 -0.57 27.39
CA PRO A 395 -21.29 -0.07 28.75
C PRO A 395 -19.81 0.04 29.13
N THR A 396 -19.46 1.22 29.62
CA THR A 396 -18.26 1.52 30.37
C THR A 396 -18.19 0.59 31.60
N PRO A 397 -17.07 -0.10 31.89
CA PRO A 397 -16.94 -0.83 33.13
C PRO A 397 -16.88 0.15 34.29
N ALA A 398 -17.86 0.05 35.18
CA ALA A 398 -17.91 0.78 36.43
C ALA A 398 -16.68 0.43 37.29
N ARG A 399 -15.90 1.45 37.66
CA ARG A 399 -14.99 1.39 38.80
C ARG A 399 -15.82 1.16 40.06
N SER A 400 -15.70 -0.02 40.67
CA SER A 400 -16.10 -0.20 42.06
C SER A 400 -14.91 0.10 42.96
N THR A 401 -14.93 1.27 43.58
CA THR A 401 -14.25 1.51 44.85
C THR A 401 -14.99 0.79 45.96
N ARG A 402 -14.32 -0.15 46.63
CA ARG A 402 -14.39 -0.38 48.07
C ARG A 402 -13.15 -1.12 48.52
#